data_AF-A0A947BR13-F1
#
_entry.id   AF-A0A947BR13-F1
#
_cell.length_a   1.000
_cell.length_b   1.000
_cell.length_c   1.000
_cell.angle_alpha   90.00
_cell.angle_beta   90.00
_cell.angle_gamma   90.00
#
_symmetry.space_group_name_H-M   'P 1'
#
loop_
_entity.id
_entity.type
_entity.pdbx_description
1 polymer ?
#
loop_
_entity_poly.entity_id
_entity_poly.type
_entity_poly.pdbx_seq_one_letter_code
_entity_poly.pdbx_strand_id
1 'polypeptide(L)'
;KVLFENTAPGWVALMSLVMLLAAGREVMARQERPFRGWQGYAVGTFSMFLSSFAVTVFALVVILGEDPWYTPQYAIPLLGMLLGNTMNGIAVSLNNLTTTAHTQKGQIEARLIQGHTWQEAITHIRREALKSGLIPIINSMTTAGIVSLPGMMTGQILAGSPPMEAAKYQLLILFMIAAGTGLGSLAAVWIGSARLFDERQRLRLDRLKSG
;
A
#
# COMPACT_ATOMS: atom_id res chain seq x y z
N LYS A 1 -16.62 2.74 -23.90
CA LYS A 1 -16.40 2.14 -25.23
C LYS A 1 -15.04 2.52 -25.80
N VAL A 2 -14.70 3.81 -25.95
CA VAL A 2 -13.40 4.28 -26.48
C VAL A 2 -12.13 3.71 -25.79
N LEU A 3 -12.16 3.44 -24.48
CA LEU A 3 -11.00 2.92 -23.72
C LEU A 3 -10.81 1.40 -23.80
N PHE A 4 -11.86 0.66 -24.22
CA PHE A 4 -11.86 -0.80 -24.37
C PHE A 4 -11.79 -1.25 -25.83
N GLU A 5 -11.99 -0.34 -26.79
CA GLU A 5 -11.93 -0.62 -28.23
C GLU A 5 -10.54 -0.34 -28.85
N ASN A 6 -9.68 0.43 -28.18
CA ASN A 6 -8.30 0.69 -28.65
C ASN A 6 -7.29 -0.12 -27.82
N THR A 7 -6.87 -1.25 -28.36
CA THR A 7 -5.79 -2.14 -27.88
C THR A 7 -4.41 -1.51 -28.02
N ALA A 8 -4.26 -0.21 -27.73
CA ALA A 8 -2.97 0.47 -27.75
C ALA A 8 -2.38 0.46 -26.32
N PRO A 9 -1.21 -0.17 -26.09
CA PRO A 9 -0.59 -0.26 -24.77
C PRO A 9 -0.34 1.12 -24.11
N GLY A 10 -0.27 2.18 -24.92
CA GLY A 10 -0.15 3.56 -24.45
C GLY A 10 -1.34 4.05 -23.60
N TRP A 11 -2.57 3.64 -23.88
CA TRP A 11 -3.74 4.05 -23.08
C TRP A 11 -3.78 3.37 -21.72
N VAL A 12 -3.45 2.08 -21.67
CA VAL A 12 -3.33 1.33 -20.41
C VAL A 12 -2.20 1.91 -19.56
N ALA A 13 -1.05 2.21 -20.16
CA ALA A 13 0.06 2.86 -19.47
C ALA A 13 -0.30 4.26 -18.94
N LEU A 14 -0.97 5.08 -19.76
CA LEU A 14 -1.42 6.42 -19.35
C LEU A 14 -2.40 6.33 -18.18
N MET A 15 -3.38 5.43 -18.24
CA MET A 15 -4.36 5.31 -17.17
C MET A 15 -3.76 4.74 -15.89
N SER A 16 -2.85 3.77 -16.00
CA SER A 16 -2.07 3.25 -14.86
C SER A 16 -1.25 4.35 -14.20
N LEU A 17 -0.64 5.23 -14.99
CA LEU A 17 0.11 6.38 -14.49
C LEU A 17 -0.80 7.37 -13.75
N VAL A 18 -1.96 7.70 -14.31
CA VAL A 18 -2.95 8.57 -13.66
C VAL A 18 -3.43 7.98 -12.35
N MET A 19 -3.75 6.68 -12.33
CA MET A 19 -4.17 5.97 -11.12
C MET A 19 -3.08 5.97 -10.05
N LEU A 20 -1.82 5.74 -10.44
CA LEU A 20 -0.68 5.80 -9.54
C LEU A 20 -0.49 7.19 -8.92
N LEU A 21 -0.55 8.25 -9.74
CA LEU A 21 -0.38 9.63 -9.28
C LEU A 21 -1.52 10.05 -8.34
N ALA A 22 -2.76 9.67 -8.67
CA ALA A 22 -3.93 9.90 -7.84
C ALA A 22 -3.80 9.17 -6.50
N ALA A 23 -3.42 7.89 -6.54
CA ALA A 23 -3.23 7.10 -5.32
C ALA A 23 -2.11 7.65 -4.44
N GLY A 24 -0.97 8.06 -5.03
CA GLY A 24 0.11 8.72 -4.29
C GLY A 24 -0.34 10.02 -3.61
N ARG A 25 -1.24 10.79 -4.24
CA ARG A 25 -1.81 12.00 -3.62
C ARG A 25 -2.72 11.65 -2.45
N GLU A 26 -3.56 10.64 -2.63
CA GLU A 26 -4.50 10.17 -1.63
C GLU A 26 -3.78 9.62 -0.38
N VAL A 27 -2.65 8.90 -0.54
CA VAL A 27 -1.80 8.47 0.58
C VAL A 27 -1.36 9.65 1.46
N MET A 28 -1.02 10.77 0.83
CA MET A 28 -0.60 11.98 1.54
C MET A 28 -1.77 12.74 2.16
N ALA A 29 -2.92 12.77 1.48
CA ALA A 29 -4.13 13.42 1.96
C ALA A 29 -4.71 12.72 3.21
N ARG A 30 -4.49 11.40 3.35
CA ARG A 30 -4.95 10.59 4.49
C ARG A 30 -4.06 10.65 5.72
N GLN A 31 -2.95 11.40 5.69
CA GLN A 31 -2.06 11.56 6.83
C GLN A 31 -2.42 12.83 7.61
N GLU A 32 -2.55 12.72 8.94
CA GLU A 32 -2.76 13.87 9.83
C GLU A 32 -1.52 14.77 9.87
N ARG A 33 -0.33 14.14 9.89
CA ARG A 33 0.96 14.83 9.98
C ARG A 33 1.89 14.41 8.85
N PRO A 34 1.57 14.79 7.60
CA PRO A 34 2.41 14.43 6.46
C PRO A 34 3.79 15.09 6.59
N PHE A 35 4.81 14.42 6.05
CA PHE A 35 6.13 15.04 5.88
C PHE A 35 6.01 16.31 5.03
N ARG A 36 6.69 17.39 5.45
CA ARG A 36 6.72 18.69 4.75
C ARG A 36 7.37 18.55 3.36
N GLY A 37 6.76 19.21 2.38
CA GLY A 37 7.27 19.35 1.01
C GLY A 37 6.95 18.19 0.06
N TRP A 38 7.51 18.24 -1.17
CA TRP A 38 7.43 17.20 -2.20
C TRP A 38 7.96 15.83 -1.71
N GLN A 39 8.78 15.86 -0.66
CA GLN A 39 9.50 14.72 -0.15
C GLN A 39 8.61 13.71 0.59
N GLY A 40 7.49 14.14 1.20
CA GLY A 40 6.49 13.23 1.75
C GLY A 40 5.74 12.50 0.65
N TYR A 41 5.32 13.25 -0.38
CA TYR A 41 4.70 12.70 -1.57
C TYR A 41 5.61 11.68 -2.27
N ALA A 42 6.91 11.96 -2.36
CA ALA A 42 7.88 11.04 -2.92
C ALA A 42 8.01 9.74 -2.12
N VAL A 43 7.95 9.76 -0.79
CA VAL A 43 8.03 8.54 0.03
C VAL A 43 6.80 7.67 -0.16
N GLY A 44 5.60 8.24 -0.01
CA GLY A 44 4.35 7.51 -0.22
C GLY A 44 4.24 6.96 -1.64
N THR A 45 4.51 7.81 -2.64
CA THR A 45 4.41 7.43 -4.06
C THR A 45 5.48 6.43 -4.47
N PHE A 46 6.73 6.57 -4.01
CA PHE A 46 7.81 5.65 -4.38
C PHE A 46 7.66 4.28 -3.71
N SER A 47 7.31 4.23 -2.42
CA SER A 47 7.05 2.97 -1.73
C SER A 47 5.84 2.24 -2.33
N MET A 48 4.78 2.98 -2.65
CA MET A 48 3.60 2.43 -3.30
C MET A 48 3.89 1.99 -4.73
N PHE A 49 4.59 2.80 -5.52
CA PHE A 49 5.00 2.43 -6.87
C PHE A 49 5.85 1.16 -6.83
N LEU A 50 6.90 1.12 -6.01
CA LEU A 50 7.81 -0.02 -5.99
C LEU A 50 7.10 -1.31 -5.55
N SER A 51 6.23 -1.28 -4.55
CA SER A 51 5.53 -2.50 -4.11
C SER A 51 4.36 -2.87 -5.01
N SER A 52 3.45 -1.94 -5.33
CA SER A 52 2.28 -2.25 -6.15
C SER A 52 2.64 -2.52 -7.60
N PHE A 53 3.61 -1.80 -8.18
CA PHE A 53 4.05 -2.08 -9.54
C PHE A 53 4.73 -3.44 -9.62
N ALA A 54 5.67 -3.75 -8.71
CA ALA A 54 6.34 -5.06 -8.70
C ALA A 54 5.35 -6.21 -8.50
N VAL A 55 4.41 -6.09 -7.55
CA VAL A 55 3.41 -7.13 -7.29
C VAL A 55 2.39 -7.25 -8.42
N THR A 56 1.99 -6.14 -9.04
CA THR A 56 1.05 -6.21 -10.17
C THR A 56 1.71 -6.79 -11.41
N VAL A 57 2.94 -6.38 -11.74
CA VAL A 57 3.70 -6.96 -12.85
C VAL A 57 3.96 -8.45 -12.61
N PHE A 58 4.37 -8.83 -11.39
CA PHE A 58 4.54 -10.23 -11.04
C PHE A 58 3.24 -11.03 -11.20
N ALA A 59 2.12 -10.49 -10.74
CA ALA A 59 0.83 -11.17 -10.85
C ALA A 59 0.34 -11.32 -12.29
N LEU A 60 0.44 -10.27 -13.09
CA LEU A 60 -0.02 -10.29 -14.48
C LEU A 60 0.85 -11.23 -15.34
N VAL A 61 2.17 -11.22 -15.13
CA VAL A 61 3.13 -11.97 -15.97
C VAL A 61 3.29 -13.42 -15.51
N VAL A 62 3.36 -13.67 -14.20
CA VAL A 62 3.74 -15.00 -13.67
C VAL A 62 2.53 -15.84 -13.29
N ILE A 63 1.44 -15.21 -12.82
CA ILE A 63 0.33 -15.94 -12.20
C ILE A 63 -0.86 -16.09 -13.15
N LEU A 64 -1.26 -15.00 -13.82
CA LEU A 64 -2.42 -15.02 -14.71
C LEU A 64 -2.09 -15.64 -16.08
N GLY A 65 -0.83 -15.57 -16.52
CA GLY A 65 -0.40 -16.16 -17.79
C GLY A 65 -1.19 -15.68 -19.01
N GLU A 66 -1.84 -14.51 -18.90
CA GLU A 66 -2.64 -13.95 -20.00
C GLU A 66 -1.69 -13.45 -21.08
N ASP A 67 -1.87 -14.00 -22.29
CA ASP A 67 -1.20 -13.53 -23.49
C ASP A 67 -2.25 -12.83 -24.37
N PRO A 68 -2.33 -11.48 -24.38
CA PRO A 68 -1.44 -10.52 -23.75
C PRO A 68 -1.89 -9.97 -22.37
N TRP A 69 -0.94 -9.82 -21.45
CA TRP A 69 -1.11 -9.35 -20.06
C TRP A 69 -1.66 -7.92 -19.90
N TYR A 70 -1.79 -7.19 -21.01
CA TYR A 70 -2.29 -5.81 -21.09
C TYR A 70 -3.76 -5.74 -21.56
N THR A 71 -4.50 -6.85 -21.53
CA THR A 71 -5.92 -6.84 -21.88
C THR A 71 -6.68 -5.88 -20.94
N PRO A 72 -7.26 -4.77 -21.44
CA PRO A 72 -7.75 -3.67 -20.60
C PRO A 72 -8.81 -4.11 -19.58
N GLN A 73 -9.64 -5.09 -19.94
CA GLN A 73 -10.72 -5.62 -19.10
C GLN A 73 -10.24 -6.31 -17.81
N TYR A 74 -9.00 -6.82 -17.77
CA TYR A 74 -8.41 -7.46 -16.60
C TYR A 74 -7.36 -6.58 -15.93
N ALA A 75 -6.48 -5.98 -16.72
CA ALA A 75 -5.37 -5.17 -16.21
C ALA A 75 -5.87 -3.97 -15.39
N ILE A 76 -6.88 -3.24 -15.87
CA ILE A 76 -7.36 -2.01 -15.22
C ILE A 76 -8.03 -2.31 -13.87
N PRO A 77 -9.01 -3.23 -13.76
CA PRO A 77 -9.62 -3.55 -12.45
C PRO A 77 -8.64 -4.15 -11.46
N LEU A 78 -7.74 -5.04 -11.90
CA LEU A 78 -6.72 -5.65 -11.03
C LEU A 78 -5.75 -4.59 -10.49
N LEU A 79 -5.22 -3.73 -11.36
CA LEU A 79 -4.38 -2.60 -10.96
C LEU A 79 -5.13 -1.69 -9.97
N GLY A 80 -6.38 -1.36 -10.25
CA GLY A 80 -7.20 -0.53 -9.37
C GLY A 80 -7.42 -1.14 -7.99
N MET A 81 -7.74 -2.44 -7.92
CA MET A 81 -7.91 -3.15 -6.65
C MET A 81 -6.60 -3.24 -5.87
N LEU A 82 -5.49 -3.57 -6.54
CA LEU A 82 -4.19 -3.65 -5.89
C LEU A 82 -3.77 -2.28 -5.37
N LEU A 83 -3.74 -1.26 -6.22
CA LEU A 83 -3.38 0.11 -5.83
C LEU A 83 -4.30 0.63 -4.72
N GLY A 84 -5.61 0.43 -4.83
CA GLY A 84 -6.57 0.93 -3.84
C GLY A 84 -6.35 0.35 -2.44
N ASN A 85 -6.13 -0.96 -2.35
CA ASN A 85 -5.91 -1.63 -1.06
C ASN A 85 -4.51 -1.36 -0.49
N THR A 86 -3.47 -1.38 -1.33
CA THR A 86 -2.09 -1.08 -0.87
C THR A 86 -1.97 0.37 -0.42
N MET A 87 -2.58 1.32 -1.15
CA MET A 87 -2.68 2.73 -0.78
C MET A 87 -3.24 2.89 0.63
N ASN A 88 -4.32 2.19 0.94
CA ASN A 88 -4.96 2.28 2.24
C ASN A 88 -4.04 1.77 3.36
N GLY A 89 -3.45 0.58 3.19
CA GLY A 89 -2.52 0.03 4.18
C GLY A 89 -1.27 0.90 4.39
N ILE A 90 -0.70 1.45 3.31
CA ILE A 90 0.45 2.37 3.38
C ILE A 90 0.08 3.66 4.11
N ALA A 91 -1.07 4.26 3.78
CA ALA A 91 -1.53 5.49 4.40
C ALA A 91 -1.74 5.32 5.91
N VAL A 92 -2.41 4.23 6.32
CA VAL A 92 -2.63 3.92 7.73
C VAL A 92 -1.30 3.65 8.45
N SER A 93 -0.38 2.91 7.83
CA SER A 93 0.94 2.66 8.42
C SER A 93 1.75 3.94 8.61
N LEU A 94 1.82 4.80 7.58
CA LEU A 94 2.56 6.06 7.67
C LEU A 94 1.93 7.01 8.68
N ASN A 95 0.61 7.14 8.68
CA ASN A 95 -0.09 7.98 9.64
C ASN A 95 0.20 7.54 11.09
N ASN A 96 0.07 6.23 11.36
CA ASN A 96 0.35 5.71 12.69
C ASN A 96 1.82 5.91 13.08
N LEU A 97 2.77 5.70 12.15
CA LEU A 97 4.19 5.96 12.38
C LEU A 97 4.43 7.43 12.78
N THR A 98 3.93 8.39 12.00
CA THR A 98 4.19 9.82 12.22
C THR A 98 3.50 10.34 13.48
N THR A 99 2.24 9.94 13.70
CA THR A 99 1.46 10.38 14.87
C THR A 99 2.04 9.78 16.14
N THR A 100 2.37 8.49 16.15
CA THR A 100 2.95 7.84 17.33
C THR A 100 4.37 8.35 17.61
N ALA A 101 5.19 8.60 16.59
CA ALA A 101 6.52 9.20 16.80
C ALA A 101 6.44 10.61 17.38
N HIS A 102 5.43 11.39 17.00
CA HIS A 102 5.18 12.71 17.56
C HIS A 102 4.71 12.62 19.03
N THR A 103 3.70 11.80 19.30
CA THR A 103 3.14 11.65 20.65
C THR A 103 4.13 11.03 21.64
N GLN A 104 4.94 10.07 21.19
CA GLN A 104 5.94 9.39 22.02
C GLN A 104 7.36 9.99 21.89
N LYS A 105 7.48 11.25 21.46
CA LYS A 105 8.78 11.95 21.30
C LYS A 105 9.68 11.77 22.52
N GLY A 106 9.15 12.00 23.72
CA GLY A 106 9.92 11.89 24.96
C GLY A 106 10.47 10.48 25.23
N GLN A 107 9.73 9.43 24.84
CA GLN A 107 10.20 8.05 24.99
C GLN A 107 11.31 7.72 23.99
N ILE A 108 11.21 8.23 22.76
CA ILE A 108 12.25 8.07 21.74
C ILE A 108 13.53 8.76 22.21
N GLU A 109 13.43 10.01 22.65
CA GLU A 109 14.59 10.79 23.14
C GLU A 109 15.22 10.16 24.39
N ALA A 110 14.41 9.65 25.33
CA ALA A 110 14.93 8.93 26.49
C ALA A 110 15.76 7.68 26.10
N ARG A 111 15.31 6.90 25.10
CA ARG A 111 16.07 5.75 24.59
C ARG A 111 17.37 6.17 23.91
N LEU A 112 17.35 7.25 23.12
CA LEU A 112 18.55 7.80 22.49
C LEU A 112 19.58 8.27 23.53
N ILE A 113 19.13 8.91 24.61
CA ILE A 113 20.01 9.36 25.70
C ILE A 113 20.65 8.16 26.43
N GLN A 114 19.95 7.04 26.52
CA GLN A 114 20.49 5.78 27.05
C GLN A 114 21.51 5.10 26.12
N GLY A 115 21.81 5.70 24.96
CA GLY A 115 22.80 5.17 24.00
C GLY A 115 22.22 4.20 22.97
N HIS A 116 20.90 4.00 22.92
CA HIS A 116 20.27 3.20 21.87
C HIS A 116 20.41 3.90 20.52
N THR A 117 20.55 3.11 19.47
CA THR A 117 20.50 3.63 18.10
C THR A 117 19.07 4.07 17.74
N TRP A 118 18.93 4.96 16.76
CA TRP A 118 17.61 5.36 16.26
C TRP A 118 16.73 4.17 15.82
N GLN A 119 17.37 3.13 15.26
CA GLN A 119 16.67 1.92 14.80
C GLN A 119 16.01 1.20 15.98
N GLU A 120 16.75 1.03 17.08
CA GLU A 120 16.25 0.40 18.30
C GLU A 120 15.20 1.28 18.98
N ALA A 121 15.45 2.59 19.06
CA ALA A 121 14.57 3.54 19.73
C ALA A 121 13.14 3.55 19.13
N ILE A 122 13.03 3.43 17.80
CA ILE A 122 11.74 3.47 17.08
C ILE A 122 11.17 2.08 16.73
N THR A 123 11.86 0.98 17.03
CA THR A 123 11.46 -0.37 16.58
C THR A 123 10.03 -0.75 16.99
N HIS A 124 9.62 -0.43 18.22
CA HIS A 124 8.24 -0.69 18.67
C HIS A 124 7.21 0.04 17.81
N ILE A 125 7.43 1.34 17.58
CA ILE A 125 6.55 2.20 16.79
C ILE A 125 6.47 1.70 15.34
N ARG A 126 7.59 1.26 14.76
CA ARG A 126 7.61 0.65 13.42
C ARG A 126 6.74 -0.60 13.33
N ARG A 127 6.86 -1.50 14.31
CA ARG A 127 6.06 -2.75 14.33
C ARG A 127 4.57 -2.46 14.46
N GLU A 128 4.21 -1.51 15.32
CA GLU A 128 2.83 -1.11 15.53
C GLU A 128 2.22 -0.43 14.29
N ALA A 129 2.98 0.47 13.65
CA ALA A 129 2.60 1.10 12.38
C ALA A 129 2.41 0.09 11.24
N LEU A 130 3.27 -0.92 11.15
CA LEU A 130 3.10 -1.99 10.16
C LEU A 130 1.86 -2.82 10.43
N LYS A 131 1.67 -3.21 11.70
CA LYS A 131 0.51 -4.00 12.12
C LYS A 131 -0.79 -3.25 11.80
N SER A 132 -0.87 -1.95 12.09
CA SER A 132 -2.09 -1.17 11.83
C SER A 132 -2.47 -1.13 10.35
N GLY A 133 -1.50 -1.00 9.44
CA GLY A 133 -1.76 -1.01 8.00
C GLY A 133 -2.15 -2.37 7.44
N LEU A 134 -1.77 -3.47 8.11
CA LEU A 134 -2.09 -4.84 7.69
C LEU A 134 -3.44 -5.35 8.22
N ILE A 135 -3.98 -4.74 9.28
CA ILE A 135 -5.28 -5.15 9.86
C ILE A 135 -6.40 -5.22 8.80
N PRO A 136 -6.59 -4.24 7.90
CA PRO A 136 -7.69 -4.27 6.93
C PRO A 136 -7.67 -5.48 6.00
N ILE A 137 -6.49 -5.85 5.48
CA ILE A 137 -6.34 -7.00 4.57
C ILE A 137 -6.46 -8.33 5.32
N ILE A 138 -5.93 -8.41 6.55
CA ILE A 138 -6.10 -9.60 7.40
C ILE A 138 -7.58 -9.81 7.74
N ASN A 139 -8.30 -8.75 8.09
CA ASN A 139 -9.74 -8.82 8.36
C ASN A 139 -10.52 -9.26 7.11
N SER A 140 -10.18 -8.70 5.95
CA SER A 140 -10.80 -9.09 4.68
C SER A 140 -10.57 -10.58 4.38
N MET A 141 -9.35 -11.08 4.53
CA MET A 141 -9.04 -12.51 4.36
C MET A 141 -9.77 -13.41 5.35
N THR A 142 -9.90 -13.00 6.61
CA THR A 142 -10.56 -13.80 7.66
C THR A 142 -12.06 -13.91 7.42
N THR A 143 -12.68 -12.84 6.90
CA THR A 143 -14.13 -12.81 6.64
C THR A 143 -14.53 -13.39 5.29
N ALA A 144 -13.60 -13.42 4.32
CA ALA A 144 -13.87 -13.86 2.96
C ALA A 144 -14.30 -15.33 2.93
N GLY A 145 -15.45 -15.59 2.31
CA GLY A 145 -16.01 -16.94 2.14
C GLY A 145 -16.83 -17.44 3.33
N ILE A 146 -16.70 -16.85 4.52
CA ILE A 146 -17.51 -17.21 5.71
C ILE A 146 -18.62 -16.18 5.94
N VAL A 147 -18.25 -14.90 6.04
CA VAL A 147 -19.18 -13.81 6.38
C VAL A 147 -19.56 -13.03 5.14
N SER A 148 -18.62 -12.85 4.21
CA SER A 148 -18.84 -12.10 2.99
C SER A 148 -18.24 -12.82 1.79
N LEU A 149 -18.98 -12.84 0.68
CA LEU A 149 -18.44 -13.18 -0.63
C LEU A 149 -17.97 -11.88 -1.27
N PRO A 150 -16.65 -11.70 -1.53
CA PRO A 150 -16.13 -10.49 -2.16
C PRO A 150 -16.88 -10.17 -3.45
N GLY A 151 -17.07 -8.88 -3.75
CA GLY A 151 -17.97 -8.44 -4.83
C GLY A 151 -17.64 -9.02 -6.21
N MET A 152 -16.35 -9.19 -6.52
CA MET A 152 -15.92 -9.81 -7.78
C MET A 152 -16.23 -11.31 -7.83
N MET A 153 -16.02 -12.04 -6.73
CA MET A 153 -16.40 -13.45 -6.61
C MET A 153 -17.93 -13.63 -6.77
N THR A 154 -18.73 -12.80 -6.09
CA THR A 154 -20.20 -12.82 -6.24
C THR A 154 -20.61 -12.47 -7.67
N GLY A 155 -19.98 -11.47 -8.29
CA GLY A 155 -20.26 -11.08 -9.67
C GLY A 155 -19.97 -12.21 -10.67
N GLN A 156 -18.87 -12.93 -10.52
CA GLN A 156 -18.54 -14.10 -11.34
C GLN A 156 -19.56 -15.23 -11.16
N ILE A 157 -19.96 -15.52 -9.92
CA ILE A 157 -20.97 -16.54 -9.62
C ILE A 157 -22.32 -16.18 -10.24
N LEU A 158 -22.76 -14.93 -10.11
CA LEU A 158 -24.01 -14.44 -10.71
C LEU A 158 -23.96 -14.43 -12.25
N ALA A 159 -22.77 -14.27 -12.84
CA ALA A 159 -22.54 -14.37 -14.28
C ALA A 159 -22.45 -15.81 -14.79
N GLY A 160 -22.61 -16.81 -13.92
CA GLY A 160 -22.64 -18.24 -14.28
C GLY A 160 -21.28 -18.94 -14.21
N SER A 161 -20.22 -18.30 -13.69
CA SER A 161 -18.94 -18.97 -13.48
C SER A 161 -19.04 -20.00 -12.34
N PRO A 162 -18.30 -21.14 -12.44
CA PRO A 162 -18.27 -22.13 -11.36
C PRO A 162 -17.81 -21.51 -10.04
N PRO A 163 -18.54 -21.69 -8.91
CA PRO A 163 -18.19 -21.09 -7.63
C PRO A 163 -16.78 -21.44 -7.13
N MET A 164 -16.30 -22.64 -7.45
CA MET A 164 -14.96 -23.09 -7.08
C MET A 164 -13.86 -22.32 -7.84
N GLU A 165 -14.09 -21.94 -9.08
CA GLU A 165 -13.12 -21.14 -9.85
C GLU A 165 -13.08 -19.70 -9.33
N ALA A 166 -14.26 -19.09 -9.13
CA ALA A 166 -14.36 -17.75 -8.57
C ALA A 166 -13.69 -17.63 -7.19
N ALA A 167 -13.84 -18.65 -6.34
CA ALA A 167 -13.18 -18.73 -5.04
C ALA A 167 -11.64 -18.75 -5.16
N LYS A 168 -11.08 -19.55 -6.08
CA LYS A 168 -9.63 -19.67 -6.29
C LYS A 168 -9.03 -18.34 -6.75
N TYR A 169 -9.63 -17.67 -7.73
CA TYR A 169 -9.18 -16.36 -8.20
C TYR A 169 -9.27 -15.30 -7.11
N GLN A 170 -10.34 -15.32 -6.31
CA GLN A 170 -10.49 -14.36 -5.23
C GLN A 170 -9.46 -14.55 -4.12
N LEU A 171 -9.14 -15.80 -3.75
CA LEU A 171 -8.10 -16.14 -2.79
C LEU A 171 -6.72 -15.66 -3.28
N LEU A 172 -6.42 -15.92 -4.56
CA LEU A 172 -5.20 -15.45 -5.21
C LEU A 172 -5.05 -13.92 -5.09
N ILE A 173 -6.10 -13.18 -5.42
CA ILE A 173 -6.08 -11.71 -5.38
C ILE A 173 -5.92 -11.19 -3.95
N LEU A 174 -6.55 -11.83 -2.96
CA LEU A 174 -6.36 -11.47 -1.55
C LEU A 174 -4.90 -11.63 -1.12
N PHE A 175 -4.24 -12.73 -1.50
CA PHE A 175 -2.82 -12.93 -1.22
C PHE A 175 -1.93 -11.91 -1.93
N MET A 176 -2.23 -11.56 -3.18
CA MET A 176 -1.51 -10.50 -3.90
C MET A 176 -1.66 -9.14 -3.23
N ILE A 177 -2.88 -8.77 -2.83
CA ILE A 177 -3.13 -7.53 -2.09
C ILE A 177 -2.38 -7.55 -0.76
N ALA A 178 -2.39 -8.67 -0.03
CA ALA A 178 -1.67 -8.81 1.23
C ALA A 178 -0.15 -8.64 1.05
N ALA A 179 0.43 -9.28 0.02
CA ALA A 179 1.84 -9.15 -0.31
C ALA A 179 2.20 -7.71 -0.71
N GLY A 180 1.43 -7.10 -1.62
CA GLY A 180 1.64 -5.72 -2.06
C GLY A 180 1.52 -4.71 -0.93
N THR A 181 0.53 -4.90 -0.06
CA THR A 181 0.29 -4.02 1.10
C THR A 181 1.40 -4.21 2.12
N GLY A 182 1.78 -5.44 2.44
CA GLY A 182 2.87 -5.73 3.38
C GLY A 182 4.21 -5.17 2.92
N LEU A 183 4.61 -5.44 1.69
CA LEU A 183 5.85 -4.90 1.12
C LEU A 183 5.83 -3.38 1.02
N GLY A 184 4.69 -2.80 0.62
CA GLY A 184 4.50 -1.36 0.50
C GLY A 184 4.58 -0.65 1.85
N SER A 185 3.85 -1.14 2.84
CA SER A 185 3.88 -0.64 4.20
C SER A 185 5.26 -0.82 4.84
N LEU A 186 5.96 -1.94 4.59
CA LEU A 186 7.33 -2.16 5.04
C LEU A 186 8.29 -1.11 4.48
N ALA A 187 8.28 -0.90 3.17
CA ALA A 187 9.11 0.10 2.51
C ALA A 187 8.78 1.50 3.01
N ALA A 188 7.49 1.85 3.08
CA ALA A 188 7.03 3.16 3.52
C ALA A 188 7.42 3.45 4.96
N VAL A 189 7.21 2.50 5.87
CA VAL A 189 7.58 2.64 7.29
C VAL A 189 9.09 2.71 7.45
N TRP A 190 9.86 1.92 6.71
CA TRP A 190 11.33 1.95 6.79
C TRP A 190 11.89 3.29 6.32
N ILE A 191 11.48 3.76 5.13
CA ILE A 191 11.90 5.04 4.57
C ILE A 191 11.40 6.20 5.43
N GLY A 192 10.14 6.15 5.87
CA GLY A 192 9.54 7.15 6.75
C GLY A 192 10.25 7.24 8.10
N SER A 193 10.65 6.10 8.67
CA SER A 193 11.41 6.07 9.93
C SER A 193 12.79 6.68 9.76
N ALA A 194 13.52 6.31 8.71
CA ALA A 194 14.83 6.89 8.43
C ALA A 194 14.75 8.42 8.25
N ARG A 195 13.66 8.93 7.65
CA ARG A 195 13.40 10.36 7.46
C ARG A 195 13.09 11.12 8.75
N LEU A 196 12.57 10.45 9.79
CA LEU A 196 12.32 11.08 11.09
C LEU A 196 13.62 11.37 11.85
N PHE A 197 14.73 10.72 11.48
CA PHE A 197 16.04 10.95 12.09
C PHE A 197 17.01 11.64 11.12
N ASP A 198 18.02 12.29 11.67
CA ASP A 198 19.14 12.86 10.91
C ASP A 198 20.38 11.97 10.95
N GLU A 199 21.43 12.28 10.19
CA GLU A 199 22.72 11.56 10.22
C GLU A 199 23.31 11.45 11.64
N ARG A 200 23.00 12.44 12.49
CA ARG A 200 23.40 12.49 13.91
C ARG A 200 22.44 11.75 14.85
N GLN A 201 21.55 10.90 14.33
CA GLN A 201 20.51 10.16 15.06
C GLN A 201 19.54 11.03 15.88
N ARG A 202 19.43 12.32 15.56
CA ARG A 202 18.52 13.25 16.24
C ARG A 202 17.12 13.13 15.64
N LEU A 203 16.10 13.06 16.50
CA LEU A 203 14.71 13.08 16.07
C LEU A 203 14.33 14.47 15.54
N ARG A 204 13.84 14.53 14.29
CA ARG A 204 13.54 15.77 13.55
C ARG A 204 12.05 15.84 13.21
N LEU A 205 11.24 16.13 14.23
CA LEU A 205 9.79 16.34 14.05
C LEU A 205 9.48 17.63 13.28
N ASP A 206 10.44 18.55 13.15
CA ASP A 206 10.32 19.77 12.32
C ASP A 206 10.00 19.45 10.84
N ARG A 207 10.35 18.23 10.40
CA ARG A 207 10.07 17.71 9.05
C ARG A 207 8.60 17.31 8.87
N LEU A 208 7.79 17.29 9.92
CA LEU A 208 6.35 17.02 9.85
C LEU A 208 5.58 18.35 9.77
N LYS A 209 4.43 18.34 9.10
CA LYS A 209 3.48 19.46 9.19
C LYS A 209 2.83 19.45 10.58
N SER A 210 2.66 20.64 11.14
CA SER A 210 1.73 20.88 12.25
C SER A 210 0.32 20.65 11.72
N GLY A 211 -0.37 19.64 12.27
CA GLY A 211 -1.78 19.38 12.02
C GLY A 211 -2.66 20.46 12.60
#